data_AF-A0A7J9N3D3-F1
#
_entry.id   AF-A0A7J9N3D3-F1
#
_cell.length_a   1.000
_cell.length_b   1.000
_cell.length_c   1.000
_cell.angle_alpha   90.00
_cell.angle_beta   90.00
_cell.angle_gamma   90.00
#
_symmetry.space_group_name_H-M   'P 1'
#
loop_
_entity.id
_entity.type
_entity.pdbx_description
1 polymer ?
#
loop_
_entity_poly.entity_id
_entity_poly.type
_entity_poly.pdbx_seq_one_letter_code
_entity_poly.pdbx_strand_id
1 'polypeptide(L)'
;MKSLQKAEIYIWFDSKTSATHLFQGICNVRSLRLNIHEVIPLTSRFPILHNLIEFEFFGKETWLVEFLHCAPNLKTLTVLLQDVAGTRWNIEAPSCLSFHLKKIKISDYTTDMIEIVRYLLDNSMVLEKLIIRVNAMNATRASKARSQLLPLLKSSKKGLIVIL
;
A
#
# COMPACT_ATOMS: atom_id res chain seq x y z
N MET A 1 5.84 27.69 10.29
CA MET A 1 5.07 26.59 10.91
C MET A 1 6.04 25.48 11.31
N LYS A 2 6.05 25.05 12.57
CA LYS A 2 6.86 23.88 13.00
C LYS A 2 6.33 22.66 12.23
N SER A 3 7.15 22.10 11.36
CA SER A 3 6.79 20.94 10.54
C SER A 3 6.46 19.74 11.42
N LEU A 4 5.28 19.14 11.20
CA LEU A 4 4.82 17.89 11.82
C LEU A 4 5.65 16.68 11.33
N GLN A 5 6.97 16.70 11.58
CA GLN A 5 7.92 15.70 11.08
C GLN A 5 7.65 14.27 11.61
N LYS A 6 6.79 14.15 12.63
CA LYS A 6 6.41 12.88 13.26
C LYS A 6 4.96 12.90 13.72
N ALA A 7 4.06 13.42 12.90
CA ALA A 7 2.63 13.28 13.16
C ALA A 7 2.11 12.04 12.44
N GLU A 8 1.59 11.08 13.20
CA GLU A 8 0.69 10.07 12.66
C GLU A 8 -0.64 10.79 12.40
N ILE A 9 -0.85 11.22 11.16
CA ILE A 9 -2.08 11.86 10.74
C ILE A 9 -3.04 10.75 10.34
N TYR A 10 -4.19 10.68 11.00
CA TYR A 10 -5.30 9.83 10.63
C TYR A 10 -6.35 10.67 9.91
N ILE A 11 -6.62 10.34 8.65
CA ILE A 11 -7.62 11.03 7.84
C ILE A 11 -8.74 10.05 7.56
N TRP A 12 -9.98 10.47 7.80
CA TRP A 12 -11.20 9.77 7.44
C TRP A 12 -12.01 10.65 6.48
N PHE A 13 -12.32 10.14 5.29
CA PHE A 13 -13.19 10.83 4.34
C PHE A 13 -14.58 10.19 4.32
N ASP A 14 -15.60 10.95 4.71
CA ASP A 14 -17.02 10.57 4.60
C ASP A 14 -17.79 11.35 3.51
N SER A 15 -17.17 12.37 2.89
CA SER A 15 -17.84 13.28 1.95
C SER A 15 -17.02 13.58 0.70
N LYS A 16 -17.72 14.00 -0.37
CA LYS A 16 -17.17 14.31 -1.71
C LYS A 16 -16.31 15.59 -1.78
N THR A 17 -15.98 16.22 -0.65
CA THR A 17 -15.18 17.45 -0.67
C THR A 17 -13.72 17.17 -1.00
N SER A 18 -13.09 18.11 -1.71
CA SER A 18 -11.71 17.99 -2.17
C SER A 18 -10.75 17.87 -0.98
N ALA A 19 -10.10 16.71 -0.88
CA ALA A 19 -9.04 16.43 0.08
C ALA A 19 -7.74 17.21 -0.20
N THR A 20 -7.66 17.90 -1.34
CA THR A 20 -6.43 18.45 -1.89
C THR A 20 -5.78 19.48 -0.96
N HIS A 21 -6.57 20.34 -0.32
CA HIS A 21 -6.05 21.31 0.66
C HIS A 21 -5.46 20.64 1.91
N LEU A 22 -6.04 19.52 2.35
CA LEU A 22 -5.51 18.75 3.46
C LEU A 22 -4.16 18.14 3.07
N PHE A 23 -4.09 17.46 1.93
CA PHE A 23 -2.85 16.88 1.43
C PHE A 23 -1.76 17.94 1.19
N GLN A 24 -2.12 19.14 0.73
CA GLN A 24 -1.20 20.27 0.62
C GLN A 24 -0.62 20.68 1.98
N GLY A 25 -1.44 20.71 3.02
CA GLY A 25 -1.01 21.01 4.38
C GLY A 25 -0.11 19.95 5.02
N ILE A 26 -0.21 18.70 4.55
CA ILE A 26 0.52 17.55 5.12
C ILE A 26 1.65 17.02 4.24
N CYS A 27 2.04 17.73 3.18
CA CYS A 27 3.05 17.25 2.22
C CYS A 27 4.45 17.00 2.81
N ASN A 28 4.71 17.52 4.02
CA ASN A 28 5.99 17.41 4.71
C ASN A 28 6.07 16.29 5.76
N VAL A 29 5.02 15.46 5.90
CA VAL A 29 5.02 14.38 6.90
C VAL A 29 5.95 13.24 6.50
N ARG A 30 6.51 12.56 7.51
CA ARG A 30 7.35 11.36 7.32
C ARG A 30 6.61 10.04 7.49
N SER A 31 5.51 10.06 8.22
CA SER A 31 4.66 8.89 8.46
C SER A 31 3.21 9.31 8.29
N LEU A 32 2.39 8.49 7.61
CA LEU A 32 0.99 8.78 7.34
C LEU A 32 0.15 7.51 7.49
N ARG A 33 -0.97 7.60 8.19
CA ARG A 33 -2.02 6.57 8.18
C ARG A 33 -3.26 7.12 7.50
N LEU A 34 -3.55 6.62 6.31
CA LEU A 34 -4.71 7.06 5.52
C LEU A 34 -5.81 6.00 5.58
N ASN A 35 -7.03 6.43 5.92
CA ASN A 35 -8.23 5.63 5.78
C ASN A 35 -9.19 6.28 4.77
N ILE A 36 -9.45 5.58 3.67
CA ILE A 36 -10.24 6.09 2.54
C ILE A 36 -11.21 5.02 2.03
N HIS A 37 -12.51 5.28 2.21
CA HIS A 37 -13.59 4.36 1.82
C HIS A 37 -14.30 4.81 0.52
N GLU A 38 -14.29 6.11 0.22
CA GLU A 38 -15.02 6.72 -0.89
C GLU A 38 -14.14 7.03 -2.11
N VAL A 39 -14.79 7.22 -3.27
CA VAL A 39 -14.11 7.65 -4.50
C VAL A 39 -13.77 9.14 -4.36
N ILE A 40 -12.49 9.49 -4.25
CA ILE A 40 -12.07 10.90 -4.31
C ILE A 40 -12.20 11.37 -5.76
N PRO A 41 -12.97 12.43 -6.06
CA PRO A 41 -12.93 13.04 -7.37
C PRO A 41 -11.52 13.59 -7.61
N LEU A 42 -10.74 12.95 -8.47
CA LEU A 42 -9.42 13.41 -8.92
C LEU A 42 -9.58 14.61 -9.87
N THR A 43 -10.17 15.70 -9.39
CA THR A 43 -10.21 16.96 -10.16
C THR A 43 -8.90 17.74 -10.02
N SER A 44 -7.99 17.30 -9.14
CA SER A 44 -6.71 17.97 -8.85
C SER A 44 -5.59 16.96 -8.59
N ARG A 45 -4.36 17.31 -8.99
CA ARG A 45 -3.18 16.48 -8.74
C ARG A 45 -2.92 16.42 -7.24
N PHE A 46 -2.82 15.22 -6.67
CA PHE A 46 -2.32 15.04 -5.32
C PHE A 46 -0.91 15.63 -5.19
N PRO A 47 -0.59 16.32 -4.08
CA PRO A 47 0.75 16.83 -3.86
C PRO A 47 1.74 15.68 -3.64
N ILE A 48 2.97 15.87 -4.13
CA ILE A 48 4.04 14.90 -3.91
C ILE A 48 4.52 14.97 -2.45
N LEU A 49 4.47 13.84 -1.77
CA LEU A 49 4.86 13.60 -0.40
C LEU A 49 6.33 13.16 -0.34
N HIS A 50 7.26 14.00 -0.80
CA HIS A 50 8.69 13.67 -0.88
C HIS A 50 9.31 13.22 0.45
N ASN A 51 8.76 13.68 1.57
CA ASN A 51 9.26 13.36 2.90
C ASN A 51 8.65 12.07 3.49
N LEU A 52 7.64 11.49 2.84
CA LEU A 52 6.95 10.31 3.34
C LEU A 52 7.85 9.07 3.26
N ILE A 53 8.11 8.47 4.40
CA ILE A 53 8.96 7.28 4.56
C ILE A 53 8.14 6.06 4.95
N GLU A 54 7.08 6.27 5.73
CA GLU A 54 6.18 5.22 6.23
C GLU A 54 4.75 5.53 5.85
N PHE A 55 4.06 4.55 5.26
CA PHE A 55 2.69 4.74 4.82
C PHE A 55 1.83 3.54 5.22
N GLU A 56 0.78 3.81 5.97
CA GLU A 56 -0.25 2.85 6.31
C GLU A 56 -1.52 3.22 5.54
N PHE A 57 -1.92 2.37 4.61
CA PHE A 57 -3.05 2.61 3.73
C PHE A 57 -4.17 1.62 4.06
N PHE A 58 -5.36 2.17 4.34
CA PHE A 58 -6.60 1.43 4.46
C PHE A 58 -7.61 1.97 3.46
N GLY A 59 -8.04 1.15 2.51
CA GLY A 59 -8.99 1.60 1.49
C GLY A 59 -9.09 0.66 0.28
N LYS A 60 -9.73 1.15 -0.78
CA LYS A 60 -9.92 0.38 -2.03
C LYS A 60 -8.61 0.22 -2.80
N GLU A 61 -8.47 -0.93 -3.47
CA GLU A 61 -7.27 -1.28 -4.23
C GLU A 61 -6.88 -0.24 -5.30
N THR A 62 -7.87 0.41 -5.92
CA THR A 62 -7.67 1.38 -7.00
C THR A 62 -6.86 2.60 -6.59
N TRP A 63 -6.93 3.00 -5.32
CA TRP A 63 -6.25 4.21 -4.81
C TRP A 63 -4.80 3.97 -4.41
N LEU A 64 -4.41 2.73 -4.13
CA LEU A 64 -3.11 2.42 -3.58
C LEU A 64 -1.98 2.87 -4.53
N VAL A 65 -2.07 2.57 -5.83
CA VAL A 65 -1.04 2.95 -6.82
C VAL A 65 -0.88 4.46 -6.93
N GLU A 66 -1.99 5.20 -6.93
CA GLU A 66 -1.97 6.65 -7.05
C GLU A 66 -1.26 7.32 -5.87
N PHE A 67 -1.50 6.84 -4.65
CA PHE A 67 -0.79 7.35 -3.48
C PHE A 67 0.69 6.96 -3.47
N LEU A 68 1.04 5.78 -4.00
CA LEU A 68 2.43 5.38 -4.15
C LEU A 68 3.18 6.27 -5.15
N HIS A 69 2.54 6.70 -6.25
CA HIS A 69 3.11 7.69 -7.18
C HIS A 69 3.39 9.04 -6.50
N CYS A 70 2.61 9.38 -5.47
CA CYS A 70 2.82 10.60 -4.70
C CYS A 70 3.94 10.46 -3.65
N ALA A 71 4.45 9.26 -3.38
CA ALA A 71 5.39 9.00 -2.29
C ALA A 71 6.73 8.41 -2.80
N PRO A 72 7.50 9.15 -3.61
CA PRO A 72 8.65 8.60 -4.33
C PRO A 72 9.75 8.04 -3.41
N ASN A 73 9.88 8.53 -2.18
CA ASN A 73 10.92 8.13 -1.24
C ASN A 73 10.44 7.12 -0.17
N LEU A 74 9.26 6.52 -0.37
CA LEU A 74 8.65 5.60 0.58
C LEU A 74 9.52 4.36 0.84
N LYS A 75 9.69 4.01 2.12
CA LYS A 75 10.52 2.85 2.54
C LYS A 75 9.71 1.73 3.18
N THR A 76 8.60 2.07 3.85
CA THR A 76 7.73 1.09 4.52
C THR A 76 6.29 1.32 4.10
N LEU A 77 5.64 0.25 3.64
CA LEU A 77 4.22 0.22 3.29
C LEU A 77 3.50 -0.82 4.14
N THR A 78 2.41 -0.41 4.79
CA THR A 78 1.41 -1.32 5.36
C THR A 78 0.10 -1.12 4.63
N VAL A 79 -0.52 -2.21 4.15
CA VAL A 79 -1.82 -2.16 3.47
C VAL A 79 -2.84 -3.03 4.17
N LEU A 80 -4.05 -2.51 4.22
CA LEU A 80 -5.28 -3.22 4.53
C LEU A 80 -6.27 -2.83 3.41
N LEU A 81 -6.68 -3.78 2.58
CA LEU A 81 -7.49 -3.48 1.40
C LEU A 81 -8.94 -3.87 1.61
N GLN A 82 -9.84 -3.02 1.12
CA GLN A 82 -11.28 -3.26 1.08
C GLN A 82 -11.72 -3.58 -0.35
N ASP A 83 -12.75 -4.41 -0.47
CA ASP A 83 -13.48 -4.70 -1.72
C ASP A 83 -12.55 -4.95 -2.92
N VAL A 84 -11.61 -5.87 -2.75
CA VAL A 84 -10.62 -6.24 -3.78
C VAL A 84 -11.36 -6.86 -4.96
N ALA A 85 -11.44 -6.10 -6.06
CA ALA A 85 -12.14 -6.52 -7.27
C ALA A 85 -11.29 -7.44 -8.15
N GLY A 86 -10.02 -7.67 -7.80
CA GLY A 86 -9.10 -8.50 -8.57
C GLY A 86 -8.76 -7.86 -9.92
N THR A 87 -8.73 -6.52 -9.96
CA THR A 87 -8.36 -5.79 -11.17
C THR A 87 -6.98 -6.21 -11.66
N ARG A 88 -6.73 -6.11 -12.97
CA ARG A 88 -5.39 -6.35 -13.52
C ARG A 88 -4.53 -5.11 -13.30
N TRP A 89 -3.48 -5.25 -12.51
CA TRP A 89 -2.51 -4.19 -12.24
C TRP A 89 -1.49 -4.10 -13.39
N ASN A 90 -1.94 -3.61 -14.54
CA ASN A 90 -1.07 -3.25 -15.68
C ASN A 90 -0.87 -1.73 -15.71
N ILE A 91 -0.41 -1.17 -14.60
CA ILE A 91 -0.21 0.27 -14.39
C ILE A 91 1.29 0.50 -14.23
N GLU A 92 1.78 1.64 -14.71
CA GLU A 92 3.17 2.06 -14.53
C GLU A 92 3.56 2.00 -13.04
N ALA A 93 4.73 1.39 -12.79
CA ALA A 93 5.24 1.18 -11.45
C ALA A 93 5.68 2.50 -10.79
N PRO A 94 5.15 2.84 -9.60
CA PRO A 94 5.67 3.94 -8.81
C PRO A 94 7.16 3.77 -8.54
N SER A 95 7.93 4.85 -8.70
CA SER A 95 9.39 4.83 -8.54
C SER A 95 9.83 4.36 -7.14
N CYS A 96 9.01 4.60 -6.11
CA CYS A 96 9.29 4.14 -4.76
C CYS A 96 9.44 2.61 -4.68
N LEU A 97 8.67 1.84 -5.48
CA LEU A 97 8.76 0.38 -5.50
C LEU A 97 10.18 -0.05 -5.92
N SER A 98 10.67 0.50 -7.02
CA SER A 98 11.96 0.10 -7.58
C SER A 98 13.15 0.55 -6.73
N PHE A 99 13.13 1.78 -6.21
CA PHE A 99 14.35 2.38 -5.65
C PHE A 99 14.40 2.48 -4.12
N HIS A 100 13.25 2.48 -3.43
CA HIS A 100 13.21 2.90 -2.01
C HIS A 100 12.45 1.94 -1.09
N LEU A 101 11.48 1.20 -1.59
CA LEU A 101 10.57 0.40 -0.77
C LEU A 101 11.26 -0.89 -0.28
N LYS A 102 11.65 -0.88 1.00
CA LYS A 102 12.37 -1.98 1.66
C LYS A 102 11.44 -2.95 2.38
N LYS A 103 10.28 -2.48 2.85
CA LYS A 103 9.36 -3.29 3.65
C LYS A 103 7.91 -3.13 3.21
N ILE A 104 7.24 -4.26 3.02
CA ILE A 104 5.80 -4.34 2.76
C ILE A 104 5.13 -5.23 3.82
N LYS A 105 4.00 -4.78 4.34
CA LYS A 105 3.11 -5.56 5.19
C LYS A 105 1.70 -5.54 4.60
N ILE A 106 1.16 -6.71 4.29
CA ILE A 106 -0.21 -6.90 3.82
C ILE A 106 -0.99 -7.55 4.97
N SER A 107 -2.06 -6.89 5.41
CA SER A 107 -2.97 -7.38 6.44
C SER A 107 -4.24 -7.93 5.81
N ASP A 108 -4.87 -8.90 6.49
CA ASP A 108 -6.12 -9.57 6.09
C ASP A 108 -6.13 -10.08 4.64
N TYR A 109 -5.01 -10.69 4.24
CA TYR A 109 -4.85 -11.25 2.90
C TYR A 109 -5.93 -12.29 2.59
N THR A 110 -6.56 -12.13 1.42
CA THR A 110 -7.44 -13.09 0.77
C THR A 110 -6.86 -13.50 -0.59
N THR A 111 -7.35 -14.62 -1.15
CA THR A 111 -6.87 -15.14 -2.44
C THR A 111 -7.02 -14.16 -3.60
N ASP A 112 -7.95 -13.21 -3.49
CA ASP A 112 -8.25 -12.24 -4.54
C ASP A 112 -7.16 -11.14 -4.63
N MET A 113 -6.33 -10.99 -3.59
CA MET A 113 -5.21 -10.05 -3.55
C MET A 113 -3.94 -10.57 -4.23
N ILE A 114 -3.96 -11.76 -4.84
CA ILE A 114 -2.77 -12.40 -5.41
C ILE A 114 -2.10 -11.54 -6.49
N GLU A 115 -2.89 -10.85 -7.31
CA GLU A 115 -2.40 -9.96 -8.36
C GLU A 115 -1.65 -8.75 -7.79
N ILE A 116 -2.12 -8.21 -6.66
CA ILE A 116 -1.47 -7.09 -5.95
C ILE A 116 -0.13 -7.55 -5.37
N VAL A 117 -0.10 -8.73 -4.76
CA VAL A 117 1.14 -9.32 -4.25
C VAL A 117 2.15 -9.50 -5.39
N ARG A 118 1.71 -10.03 -6.54
CA ARG A 118 2.57 -10.23 -7.71
C ARG A 118 3.10 -8.91 -8.24
N TYR A 119 2.24 -7.91 -8.43
CA TYR A 119 2.63 -6.57 -8.86
C TYR A 119 3.68 -5.95 -7.94
N LEU A 120 3.47 -5.99 -6.62
CA LEU A 120 4.42 -5.45 -5.65
C LEU A 120 5.75 -6.20 -5.72
N LEU A 121 5.72 -7.54 -5.78
CA LEU A 121 6.93 -8.36 -5.86
C LEU A 121 7.71 -8.11 -7.15
N ASP A 122 7.04 -8.01 -8.30
CA ASP A 122 7.70 -7.82 -9.59
C ASP A 122 8.42 -6.46 -9.63
N ASN A 123 7.78 -5.41 -9.13
CA ASN A 123 8.28 -4.04 -9.22
C ASN A 123 9.21 -3.62 -8.07
N SER A 124 9.22 -4.33 -6.94
CA SER A 124 10.02 -3.92 -5.78
C SER A 124 11.45 -4.47 -5.83
N MET A 125 12.41 -3.76 -6.43
CA MET A 125 13.77 -4.31 -6.63
C MET A 125 14.61 -4.36 -5.35
N VAL A 126 14.40 -3.43 -4.42
CA VAL A 126 15.17 -3.29 -3.17
C VAL A 126 14.43 -3.85 -1.95
N LEU A 127 13.42 -4.69 -2.17
CA LEU A 127 12.59 -5.24 -1.09
C LEU A 127 13.39 -6.18 -0.19
N GLU A 128 13.49 -5.82 1.08
CA GLU A 128 14.19 -6.58 2.11
C GLU A 128 13.24 -7.46 2.92
N LYS A 129 11.97 -7.05 3.07
CA LYS A 129 11.00 -7.76 3.91
C LYS A 129 9.57 -7.67 3.39
N LEU A 130 8.92 -8.81 3.23
CA LEU A 130 7.49 -8.93 2.95
C LEU A 130 6.80 -9.72 4.08
N ILE A 131 5.77 -9.13 4.67
CA ILE A 131 4.94 -9.78 5.68
C ILE A 131 3.52 -9.87 5.13
N ILE A 132 2.97 -11.07 5.06
CA ILE A 132 1.58 -11.30 4.67
C ILE A 132 0.86 -11.95 5.84
N ARG A 133 -0.17 -11.29 6.36
CA ARG A 133 -1.06 -11.84 7.38
C ARG A 133 -2.30 -12.36 6.69
N VAL A 134 -2.54 -13.66 6.79
CA VAL A 134 -3.69 -14.29 6.13
C VAL A 134 -4.94 -14.10 6.98
N ASN A 135 -6.05 -13.71 6.35
CA ASN A 135 -7.32 -13.63 7.05
C ASN A 135 -7.80 -15.06 7.43
N ALA A 136 -7.66 -15.43 8.70
CA ALA A 136 -7.89 -16.78 9.21
C ALA A 136 -9.37 -17.11 9.48
N MET A 137 -10.31 -16.45 8.80
CA MET A 137 -11.76 -16.67 8.99
C MET A 137 -12.19 -18.15 8.90
N ASN A 138 -11.42 -19.01 8.21
CA ASN A 138 -11.43 -20.46 8.42
C ASN A 138 -10.15 -21.15 7.89
N ALA A 139 -9.87 -22.35 8.40
CA ALA A 139 -8.65 -23.12 8.06
C ALA A 139 -8.52 -23.44 6.55
N THR A 140 -9.63 -23.68 5.86
CA THR A 140 -9.66 -23.98 4.43
C THR A 140 -9.18 -22.78 3.60
N ARG A 141 -9.68 -21.57 3.90
CA ARG A 141 -9.24 -20.34 3.23
C ARG A 141 -7.77 -20.05 3.52
N ALA A 142 -7.31 -20.27 4.75
CA ALA A 142 -5.91 -20.10 5.10
C ALA A 142 -4.99 -21.05 4.33
N SER A 143 -5.39 -22.32 4.18
CA SER A 143 -4.67 -23.31 3.36
C SER A 143 -4.60 -22.89 1.88
N LYS A 144 -5.72 -22.43 1.32
CA LYS A 144 -5.80 -21.96 -0.08
C LYS A 144 -4.94 -20.70 -0.32
N ALA A 145 -4.97 -19.75 0.60
CA ALA A 145 -4.11 -18.57 0.56
C ALA A 145 -2.62 -18.96 0.58
N ARG A 146 -2.22 -19.85 1.49
CA ARG A 146 -0.85 -20.36 1.57
C ARG A 146 -0.43 -21.09 0.30
N SER A 147 -1.29 -21.92 -0.29
CA SER A 147 -0.96 -22.66 -1.51
C SER A 147 -0.78 -21.75 -2.73
N GLN A 148 -1.49 -20.62 -2.80
CA GLN A 148 -1.29 -19.61 -3.85
C GLN A 148 -0.03 -18.76 -3.64
N LEU A 149 0.27 -18.40 -2.40
CA LEU A 149 1.43 -17.56 -2.07
C LEU A 149 2.75 -18.33 -2.20
N LEU A 150 2.81 -19.58 -1.76
CA LEU A 150 4.07 -20.34 -1.68
C LEU A 150 4.85 -20.38 -3.01
N PRO A 151 4.24 -20.64 -4.18
CA PRO A 151 4.95 -20.64 -5.46
C PRO A 151 5.52 -19.26 -5.83
N LEU A 152 4.75 -18.19 -5.64
CA LEU A 152 5.19 -16.82 -5.93
C LEU A 152 6.37 -16.39 -5.04
N LEU A 153 6.32 -16.78 -3.78
CA LEU A 153 7.35 -16.41 -2.81
C LEU A 153 8.63 -17.22 -3.01
N LYS A 154 8.52 -18.47 -3.49
CA LYS A 154 9.68 -19.31 -3.87
C LYS A 154 10.38 -18.82 -5.15
N SER A 155 9.63 -18.27 -6.10
CA SER A 155 10.23 -17.71 -7.32
C SER A 155 10.86 -16.33 -7.07
N SER A 156 10.39 -15.61 -6.04
CA SER A 156 10.97 -14.34 -5.63
C SER A 156 12.35 -14.53 -4.98
N LYS A 157 13.39 -14.01 -5.63
CA LYS A 157 14.75 -13.91 -5.05
C LYS A 157 14.87 -12.81 -3.98
N LYS A 158 13.76 -12.16 -3.60
CA LYS A 158 13.74 -10.91 -2.85
C LYS A 158 13.34 -11.13 -1.39
N GLY A 159 14.19 -10.65 -0.48
CA GLY A 159 13.88 -10.40 0.92
C GLY A 159 13.44 -11.58 1.80
N LEU A 160 13.33 -11.33 3.10
CA LEU A 160 12.70 -12.25 4.04
C LEU A 160 11.18 -12.18 3.87
N ILE A 161 10.58 -13.31 3.55
CA ILE A 161 9.14 -13.45 3.37
C ILE A 161 8.55 -14.21 4.55
N VAL A 162 7.61 -13.59 5.25
CA VAL A 162 6.93 -14.19 6.40
C VAL A 162 5.43 -14.24 6.14
N ILE A 163 4.85 -15.43 6.16
CA ILE A 163 3.41 -15.65 6.15
C ILE A 163 2.98 -15.94 7.60
N LEU A 164 2.11 -15.09 8.15
CA LEU A 164 1.54 -15.24 9.49
C LEU A 164 0.07 -15.63 9.37
#